data_AF-A0A4Z0PZN0-F1
#
_entry.id   AF-A0A4Z0PZN0-F1
#
_cell.length_a   1.000
_cell.length_b   1.000
_cell.length_c   1.000
_cell.angle_alpha   90.00
_cell.angle_beta   90.00
_cell.angle_gamma   90.00
#
_symmetry.space_group_name_H-M   'P 1'
#
loop_
_entity.id
_entity.type
_entity.pdbx_description
1 polymer ?
#
loop_
_entity_poly.entity_id
_entity_poly.type
_entity_poly.pdbx_seq_one_letter_code
_entity_poly.pdbx_strand_id
1 'polypeptide(L)' 'MKHTQQSGAKVYNPFTLSLYDWWVLNISNKYAWKCPTDTRLLPFFLHHMGETHLDIGVGTGYY' A
#
# COMPACT_ATOMS: atom_id res chain seq x y z
N MET A 1 26.99 -5.73 8.69
CA MET A 1 26.44 -6.67 7.68
C MET A 1 25.56 -5.87 6.73
N LYS A 2 25.83 -5.87 5.42
CA LYS A 2 24.95 -5.24 4.43
C LYS A 2 23.87 -6.27 4.06
N HIS A 3 22.63 -6.05 4.51
CA HIS A 3 21.50 -6.84 4.03
C HIS A 3 21.18 -6.43 2.59
N THR A 4 21.61 -7.25 1.64
CA THR A 4 21.38 -7.08 0.21
C THR A 4 19.90 -7.34 -0.13
N GLN A 5 19.01 -6.37 0.13
CA GLN A 5 17.62 -6.37 -0.40
C GLN A 5 17.66 -6.10 -1.91
N GLN A 6 18.11 -7.01 -2.77
CA GLN A 6 18.39 -6.60 -4.17
C GLN A 6 17.80 -7.43 -5.31
N SER A 7 17.01 -8.49 -5.06
CA SER A 7 16.34 -9.21 -6.15
C SER A 7 14.82 -9.01 -6.16
N GLY A 8 14.13 -9.33 -5.06
CA GLY A 8 12.66 -9.26 -5.02
C GLY A 8 12.08 -7.84 -5.02
N ALA A 9 12.80 -6.87 -4.43
CA ALA A 9 12.31 -5.49 -4.35
C ALA A 9 12.62 -4.65 -5.60
N LYS A 10 13.48 -5.15 -6.50
CA LYS A 10 14.01 -4.40 -7.66
C LYS A 10 12.95 -4.10 -8.73
N VAL A 11 11.85 -4.85 -8.71
CA VAL A 11 10.70 -4.69 -9.62
C VAL A 11 9.83 -3.50 -9.22
N TYR A 12 9.92 -3.06 -7.96
CA TYR A 12 9.16 -1.94 -7.43
C TYR A 12 9.90 -0.62 -7.70
N ASN A 13 9.81 -0.15 -8.94
CA ASN A 13 10.16 1.22 -9.28
C ASN A 13 8.93 2.14 -9.08
N PRO A 14 9.12 3.47 -8.97
CA PRO A 14 8.01 4.38 -8.67
C PRO A 14 6.82 4.29 -9.65
N PHE A 15 7.11 4.01 -10.92
CA PHE A 15 6.08 3.88 -11.95
C PHE A 15 5.28 2.58 -11.82
N THR A 16 5.97 1.44 -11.65
CA THR A 16 5.31 0.14 -11.48
C THR A 16 4.49 0.09 -10.19
N LEU A 17 4.99 0.71 -9.12
CA LEU A 17 4.25 0.85 -7.86
C LEU A 17 2.99 1.71 -8.03
N SER A 18 3.07 2.84 -8.73
CA SER A 18 1.91 3.70 -8.95
C SER A 18 0.80 3.01 -9.76
N LEU A 19 1.16 2.24 -10.79
CA LEU A 19 0.19 1.45 -11.55
C LEU A 19 -0.42 0.33 -10.70
N TYR A 20 0.41 -0.33 -9.90
CA TYR A 20 -0.03 -1.37 -8.97
C TYR A 20 -1.02 -0.81 -7.94
N ASP A 21 -0.74 0.34 -7.36
CA ASP A 21 -1.64 1.02 -6.42
C ASP A 21 -2.97 1.36 -7.08
N TRP A 22 -2.95 1.96 -8.27
CA TRP A 22 -4.19 2.28 -8.96
C TRP A 22 -5.06 1.03 -9.15
N TRP A 23 -4.46 -0.08 -9.57
CA TRP A 23 -5.15 -1.36 -9.73
C TRP A 23 -5.68 -1.90 -8.40
N VAL A 24 -4.85 -1.93 -7.36
CA VAL A 24 -5.22 -2.50 -6.06
C VAL A 24 -6.32 -1.68 -5.40
N LEU A 25 -6.15 -0.36 -5.32
CA LEU A 25 -7.04 0.53 -4.58
C LEU A 25 -8.42 0.68 -5.26
N ASN A 26 -8.45 0.70 -6.61
CA ASN A 26 -9.71 0.93 -7.35
C ASN A 26 -10.41 -0.37 -7.76
N ILE A 27 -9.66 -1.43 -8.06
CA ILE A 27 -10.21 -2.69 -8.60
C ILE A 27 -10.17 -3.79 -7.55
N SER A 28 -8.98 -4.15 -7.07
CA SER A 28 -8.80 -5.31 -6.18
C SER A 28 -9.62 -5.15 -4.88
N ASN A 29 -9.40 -4.05 -4.17
CA ASN A 29 -10.05 -3.78 -2.88
C ASN A 29 -11.57 -3.69 -3.04
N LYS A 30 -12.03 -3.04 -4.11
CA LYS A 30 -13.46 -2.84 -4.35
C LYS A 30 -14.20 -4.09 -4.82
N TYR A 31 -13.63 -4.88 -5.72
CA TYR A 31 -14.35 -5.98 -6.37
C TYR A 31 -13.94 -7.36 -5.87
N ALA A 32 -12.65 -7.61 -5.62
CA ALA A 32 -12.19 -8.89 -5.08
C ALA A 32 -12.48 -8.98 -3.58
N TRP A 33 -12.12 -7.93 -2.82
CA TRP A 33 -12.28 -7.89 -1.37
C TRP A 33 -13.58 -7.26 -0.90
N LYS A 34 -14.35 -6.62 -1.80
CA LYS A 34 -15.61 -5.92 -1.50
C LYS A 34 -15.47 -4.87 -0.37
N CYS A 35 -14.27 -4.32 -0.23
CA CYS A 35 -13.92 -3.32 0.77
C CYS A 35 -13.29 -2.12 0.05
N PRO A 36 -14.10 -1.14 -0.40
CA PRO A 36 -13.58 -0.01 -1.18
C PRO A 36 -12.60 0.83 -0.36
N THR A 37 -11.48 1.23 -0.99
CA THR A 37 -10.42 1.98 -0.30
C THR A 37 -10.90 3.33 0.21
N ASP A 38 -11.64 4.08 -0.60
CA ASP A 38 -12.09 5.45 -0.34
C ASP A 38 -13.09 5.56 0.82
N THR A 39 -14.01 4.61 0.93
CA THR A 39 -15.14 4.68 1.86
C THR A 39 -14.98 3.80 3.09
N ARG A 40 -14.04 2.84 3.08
CA ARG A 40 -13.82 1.92 4.21
C ARG A 40 -12.38 1.90 4.66
N LEU A 41 -11.44 1.50 3.81
CA LEU A 41 -10.07 1.21 4.26
C LEU A 41 -9.31 2.48 4.71
N LEU A 42 -9.33 3.54 3.89
CA LEU A 42 -8.62 4.78 4.21
C LEU A 42 -9.22 5.49 5.45
N PRO A 43 -10.56 5.65 5.58
CA PRO A 43 -11.14 6.20 6.80
C PRO A 43 -10.80 5.36 8.05
N PHE A 44 -10.81 4.02 7.92
CA PHE A 44 -10.44 3.13 9.02
C PHE A 44 -8.97 3.30 9.40
N PHE A 45 -8.07 3.37 8.42
CA PHE A 45 -6.65 3.58 8.66
C PHE A 45 -6.38 4.90 9.38
N LEU A 46 -6.90 6.01 8.85
CA LEU A 46 -6.75 7.34 9.43
C LEU A 46 -7.36 7.45 10.84
N HIS A 47 -8.45 6.73 11.12
CA HIS A 47 -9.07 6.73 12.44
C HIS A 47 -8.20 6.06 13.53
N HIS A 48 -7.39 5.08 13.14
CA HIS A 48 -6.58 4.30 14.08
C HIS A 48 -5.08 4.62 14.03
N MET A 49 -4.65 5.46 13.07
CA MET A 49 -3.30 6.02 13.07
C MET A 49 -3.13 6.94 14.28
N GLY A 50 -1.97 6.87 14.92
CA GLY A 50 -1.58 7.76 16.02
C GLY A 50 -0.09 8.12 15.93
N GLU A 51 0.38 8.94 16.87
CA GLU A 51 1.77 9.42 16.91
C GLU A 51 2.82 8.29 16.94
N THR A 52 2.44 7.13 17.45
CA THR A 52 3.26 5.91 17.50
C THR A 52 2.68 4.83 16.59
N HIS A 53 2.76 5.07 15.28
CA HIS A 53 2.36 4.11 14.23
C HIS A 53 3.56 3.72 13.37
N LEU A 54 3.73 2.42 13.11
CA LEU A 54 4.79 1.91 12.23
C LEU A 54 4.14 1.16 11.07
N ASP A 55 4.28 1.72 9.87
CA ASP A 55 3.88 1.05 8.65
C ASP A 55 5.06 0.29 8.03
N ILE A 56 4.82 -0.99 7.74
CA ILE A 56 5.84 -1.88 7.18
C ILE A 56 5.50 -2.17 5.72
N GLY A 57 6.43 -1.83 4.82
CA GLY A 57 6.30 -2.18 3.40
C GLY A 57 5.24 -1.37 2.66
N VAL A 58 5.13 -0.07 2.95
CA VAL A 58 4.09 0.83 2.42
C VAL A 58 4.08 1.05 0.91
N GLY A 59 5.09 0.56 0.18
CA GLY A 59 5.24 0.83 -1.24
C GLY A 59 5.38 2.33 -1.49
N THR A 60 4.33 2.97 -2.01
CA THR A 60 4.27 4.42 -2.26
C THR A 60 3.91 5.27 -1.04
N GLY A 61 3.44 4.66 0.05
CA GLY A 61 2.95 5.41 1.21
C GLY A 61 1.54 5.97 1.04
N TYR A 62 0.68 5.29 0.27
CA TYR A 62 -0.70 5.75 0.02
C TYR A 62 -1.59 5.75 1.28
N TYR A 63 -1.51 4.71 2.11
CA TYR A 63 -2.32 4.61 3.32
C TYR A 63 -1.83 5.60 4.35
#